data_AF-A0A4S4CDV4-F1
#
_entry.id   AF-A0A4S4CDV4-F1
#
_cell.length_a   1.000
_cell.length_b   1.000
_cell.length_c   1.000
_cell.angle_alpha   90.00
_cell.angle_beta   90.00
_cell.angle_gamma   90.00
#
_symmetry.space_group_name_H-M   'P 1'
#
loop_
_entity.id
_entity.type
_entity.pdbx_description
1 polymer ?
#
loop_
_entity_poly.entity_id
_entity_poly.type
_entity_poly.pdbx_seq_one_letter_code
_entity_poly.pdbx_strand_id
1 'polypeptide(L)' 'MASHVHYAEGKGNDALSTLRRFLNGLPTLPGFVSAELLWSEEQPGLYLVMSRWDGRVPQMPVPEDVRGWVFETVDER' A
#
# COMPACT_ATOMS: atom_id res chain seq x y z
N MET A 1 -15.79 4.80 12.48
CA MET A 1 -14.46 4.76 13.14
C MET A 1 -13.46 5.31 12.16
N ALA A 2 -12.46 6.09 12.59
CA ALA A 2 -11.44 6.60 11.67
C ALA A 2 -10.67 5.41 11.06
N SER A 3 -10.78 5.22 9.75
CA SER A 3 -10.01 4.22 9.02
C SER A 3 -8.69 4.85 8.57
N HIS A 4 -7.61 4.06 8.56
CA HIS A 4 -6.33 4.53 8.03
C HIS A 4 -6.05 3.88 6.69
N VAL A 5 -5.43 4.64 5.79
CA VAL A 5 -4.99 4.19 4.48
C VAL A 5 -3.47 4.29 4.42
N HIS A 6 -2.84 3.25 3.89
CA HIS A 6 -1.42 3.26 3.56
C HIS A 6 -1.23 3.06 2.05
N TYR A 7 -0.41 3.92 1.46
CA TYR A 7 0.03 3.84 0.08
C TYR A 7 1.50 3.46 0.01
N ALA A 8 1.85 2.53 -0.88
CA ALA A 8 3.22 2.20 -1.24
C ALA A 8 3.40 2.31 -2.76
N GLU A 9 4.34 3.13 -3.21
CA GLU A 9 4.66 3.37 -4.62
C GLU A 9 6.00 2.76 -5.00
N GLY A 10 5.99 1.94 -6.04
CA GLY A 10 7.20 1.40 -6.66
C GLY A 10 7.24 1.76 -8.14
N LYS A 11 8.45 2.05 -8.65
CA LYS A 11 8.67 2.39 -10.06
C LYS A 11 9.82 1.59 -10.67
N GLY A 12 9.68 1.22 -11.94
CA GLY A 12 10.71 0.54 -12.72
C GLY A 12 10.44 -0.95 -12.91
N ASN A 13 11.43 -1.67 -13.45
CA ASN A 13 11.26 -3.03 -13.97
C ASN A 13 10.81 -4.04 -12.91
N ASP A 14 11.29 -3.91 -11.68
CA ASP A 14 10.99 -4.85 -10.60
C ASP A 14 9.81 -4.44 -9.71
N ALA A 15 9.26 -3.24 -9.92
CA ALA A 15 8.23 -2.65 -9.06
C ALA A 15 7.02 -3.55 -8.88
N LEU A 16 6.53 -4.16 -9.97
CA LEU A 16 5.40 -5.09 -9.91
C LEU A 16 5.70 -6.29 -9.01
N SER A 17 6.86 -6.92 -9.19
CA SER A 17 7.23 -8.11 -8.42
C SER A 17 7.44 -7.78 -6.94
N THR A 18 8.07 -6.64 -6.66
CA THR A 18 8.36 -6.14 -5.32
C THR A 18 7.07 -5.78 -4.58
N LEU A 19 6.18 -5.01 -5.21
CA LEU A 19 4.91 -4.63 -4.59
C LEU A 19 3.95 -5.82 -4.46
N ARG A 20 3.98 -6.79 -5.37
CA ARG A 20 3.19 -8.02 -5.22
C ARG A 20 3.66 -8.86 -4.02
N ARG A 21 4.97 -8.97 -3.79
CA ARG A 21 5.51 -9.63 -2.58
C ARG A 21 5.12 -8.86 -1.31
N PHE A 22 5.24 -7.53 -1.32
CA PHE A 22 4.81 -6.67 -0.23
C PHE A 22 3.32 -6.86 0.09
N LEU A 23 2.45 -6.80 -0.92
CA LEU A 23 1.01 -7.01 -0.80
C LEU A 23 0.67 -8.33 -0.11
N ASN A 24 1.34 -9.43 -0.51
CA ASN A 24 1.10 -10.75 0.05
C ASN A 24 1.44 -10.85 1.55
N GLY A 25 2.30 -9.96 2.07
CA GLY A 25 2.64 -9.91 3.49
C GLY A 25 1.62 -9.17 4.36
N LEU A 26 0.85 -8.25 3.78
CA LEU A 26 -0.03 -7.35 4.53
C LEU A 26 -1.10 -8.06 5.38
N PRO A 27 -1.76 -9.14 4.92
CA PRO A 27 -2.77 -9.83 5.72
C PRO A 27 -2.27 -10.43 7.03
N THR A 28 -0.95 -10.57 7.20
CA THR A 28 -0.35 -11.08 8.45
C THR A 28 -0.21 -10.02 9.54
N LEU A 29 -0.43 -8.75 9.19
CA LEU A 29 -0.24 -7.62 10.09
C LEU A 29 -1.54 -7.30 10.85
N PRO A 30 -1.43 -6.90 12.13
CA PRO A 30 -2.60 -6.55 12.94
C PRO A 30 -3.33 -5.34 12.35
N GLY A 31 -4.67 -5.40 12.35
CA GLY A 31 -5.52 -4.32 11.85
C GLY A 31 -5.65 -4.27 10.33
N PHE A 32 -5.10 -5.22 9.56
CA PHE A 32 -5.30 -5.27 8.11
C PHE A 32 -6.78 -5.49 7.76
N VAL A 33 -7.33 -4.67 6.86
CA VAL A 33 -8.71 -4.80 6.36
C VAL A 33 -8.72 -5.27 4.91
N SER A 34 -8.08 -4.51 4.03
CA SER A 34 -8.01 -4.83 2.60
C SER A 34 -6.81 -4.16 1.94
N ALA A 35 -6.45 -4.61 0.74
CA ALA A 35 -5.49 -3.93 -0.10
C ALA A 35 -5.69 -4.22 -1.59
N GLU A 36 -5.34 -3.26 -2.43
CA GLU A 36 -5.32 -3.37 -3.87
C GLU A 36 -3.92 -3.06 -4.41
N LEU A 37 -3.51 -3.79 -5.47
CA LEU A 37 -2.34 -3.46 -6.28
C LEU A 37 -2.82 -2.81 -7.58
N LEU A 38 -2.35 -1.60 -7.81
CA LEU A 38 -2.76 -0.72 -8.89
C LEU A 38 -1.59 -0.53 -9.85
N TRP A 39 -1.90 -0.37 -11.12
CA TRP A 39 -0.97 0.04 -12.17
C TRP A 39 -1.41 1.40 -12.72
N SER A 40 -0.45 2.25 -13.07
CA SER A 40 -0.74 3.55 -13.68
C SER A 40 -0.65 3.48 -15.21
N GLU A 41 -1.79 3.69 -15.88
CA GLU A 41 -1.86 3.75 -17.34
C GLU A 41 -1.04 4.90 -17.92
N GLU A 42 -1.14 6.08 -17.31
CA GLU A 42 -0.44 7.30 -17.70
C GLU A 42 1.05 7.29 -17.34
N GLN A 43 1.51 6.33 -16.53
CA GLN A 43 2.91 6.21 -16.11
C GLN A 43 3.39 4.75 -16.18
N PRO A 44 3.78 4.27 -17.37
CA PRO A 44 4.27 2.91 -17.54
C PRO A 44 5.40 2.57 -16.57
N GLY A 45 5.26 1.42 -15.89
CA GLY A 45 6.21 0.96 -14.88
C GLY A 45 6.01 1.53 -13.48
N LEU A 46 4.98 2.35 -13.24
CA LEU A 46 4.55 2.77 -11.91
C LEU A 46 3.44 1.86 -11.39
N TYR A 47 3.59 1.41 -10.15
CA TYR A 47 2.63 0.57 -9.44
C TYR A 47 2.42 1.11 -8.03
N LEU A 48 1.21 0.95 -7.50
CA LEU A 48 0.84 1.33 -6.14
C LEU A 48 0.22 0.16 -5.39
N VAL A 49 0.51 0.02 -4.11
CA VAL A 49 -0.35 -0.71 -3.18
C VAL A 49 -1.12 0.29 -2.35
N MET A 50 -2.45 0.23 -2.39
CA MET A 50 -3.32 0.92 -1.43
C MET A 50 -3.83 -0.11 -0.44
N SER A 51 -3.74 0.17 0.85
CA SER A 51 -4.16 -0.75 1.92
C SER A 51 -4.95 -0.01 2.99
N ARG A 52 -6.05 -0.62 3.45
CA ARG A 52 -6.93 -0.11 4.50
C ARG A 52 -6.68 -0.84 5.81
N TRP A 53 -6.76 -0.09 6.90
CA TRP A 53 -6.43 -0.56 8.24
C TRP A 53 -7.48 -0.11 9.26
N ASP A 54 -7.82 -1.02 10.17
CA ASP A 54 -8.58 -0.75 11.37
C ASP A 54 -7.62 -0.34 12.49
N GLY A 55 -7.76 0.89 12.96
CA GLY A 55 -6.82 1.51 13.88
C GLY A 55 -5.49 1.92 13.24
N ARG A 56 -4.45 2.04 14.07
CA ARG A 56 -3.15 2.59 13.66
C ARG A 56 -2.43 1.62 12.71
N VAL A 57 -1.99 2.15 11.57
CA VAL A 57 -1.12 1.42 10.64
C VAL A 57 0.20 1.04 11.35
N PRO A 58 0.58 -0.25 11.38
CA PRO A 58 1.85 -0.66 11.97
C PRO A 58 3.02 -0.10 11.15
N GLN A 59 4.24 -0.14 11.71
CA GLN A 59 5.42 0.23 10.94
C GLN A 59 5.55 -0.70 9.74
N MET A 60 5.38 -0.14 8.54
CA MET A 60 5.37 -0.91 7.30
C MET A 60 6.79 -1.31 6.91
N PRO A 61 7.05 -2.59 6.57
CA PRO A 61 8.32 -3.03 6.02
C PRO A 61 8.40 -2.64 4.54
N VAL A 62 8.35 -1.33 4.26
CA VAL A 62 8.41 -0.80 2.90
C VAL A 62 9.79 -1.13 2.30
N PRO A 63 9.86 -1.76 1.11
CA PRO A 63 11.13 -2.02 0.43
C PRO A 63 11.93 -0.74 0.14
N GLU A 64 13.25 -0.82 0.04
CA GLU A 64 14.16 0.34 -0.09
C GLU A 64 13.80 1.29 -1.26
N ASP A 65 13.41 0.74 -2.41
CA ASP A 65 13.03 1.51 -3.61
C ASP A 65 11.53 1.86 -3.67
N VAL A 66 10.81 1.64 -2.58
CA VAL A 66 9.37 1.91 -2.49
C VAL A 66 9.14 3.07 -1.54
N ARG A 67 8.31 4.02 -1.96
CA ARG A 67 7.91 5.17 -1.12
C ARG A 67 6.58 4.86 -0.45
N GLY A 68 6.47 5.16 0.85
CA GLY A 68 5.29 4.85 1.63
C GLY A 68 4.73 6.06 2.37
N TRP A 69 3.40 6.16 2.44
CA TRP A 69 2.70 7.19 3.22
C TRP A 69 1.49 6.61 3.93
N VAL A 70 1.15 7.18 5.08
CA VAL A 70 -0.04 6.83 5.86
C VAL A 70 -0.93 8.05 5.96
N PHE A 71 -2.23 7.84 5.78
CA PHE A 71 -3.27 8.84 5.83
C PHE A 71 -4.39 8.37 6.75
N GLU A 72 -5.08 9.33 7.38
CA GLU A 72 -6.36 9.10 8.05
C GLU A 72 -7.49 9.45 7.07
N THR A 73 -8.50 8.60 7.00
CA THR A 73 -9.69 8.84 6.20
C THR A 73 -10.56 9.89 6.89
N VAL A 74 -10.80 11.01 6.21
CA VAL A 74 -11.64 12.10 6.72
C VAL A 74 -13.10 12.05 6.26
N ASP A 75 -13.40 11.35 5.15
CA ASP A 75 -14.75 11.09 4.61
C ASP A 75 -14.73 9.74 3.86
N GLU A 76 -15.81 8.96 3.93
CA GLU A 76 -15.99 7.68 3.26
C GLU A 76 -17.40 7.63 2.65
N ARG A 77 -17.54 7.11 1.44
CA ARG A 77 -18.78 7.11 0.66
C ARG A 77 -19.21 5.71 0.28
#